data_AF-A0A7V5FHB2-F1
#
_entry.id   AF-A0A7V5FHB2-F1
#
_cell.length_a   1.000
_cell.length_b   1.000
_cell.length_c   1.000
_cell.angle_alpha   90.00
_cell.angle_beta   90.00
_cell.angle_gamma   90.00
#
_symmetry.space_group_name_H-M   'P 1'
#
loop_
_entity.id
_entity.type
_entity.pdbx_description
1 polymer ?
#
loop_
_entity_poly.entity_id
_entity_poly.type
_entity_poly.pdbx_seq_one_letter_code
_entity_poly.pdbx_strand_id
1 'polypeptide(L)'
;MPYCPRCGAEYREGFEICPDCQEPLVDESAFGAEELSVPMLTCENCGEEYPEDAEYCPHCGALSFNAEEDWCIVHGDRVAESVCIICHAPVCSECRTLVGGRTLCPEHSDVELMQDWAMVLKTYDAMKANGAKARLEEEGIPAQIYKLGELFLFAMDGMRNGIAPLGPGTAPLKVFVPVDRYDEAVEILIDTDFLLAE
;
A
#
# COMPACT_ATOMS: atom_id res chain seq x y z
N MET A 1 -32.67 16.42 13.07
CA MET A 1 -33.06 17.74 12.51
C MET A 1 -32.74 17.73 11.02
N PRO A 2 -33.60 18.25 10.13
CA PRO A 2 -33.28 18.30 8.70
C PRO A 2 -32.11 19.25 8.43
N TYR A 3 -31.19 18.85 7.57
CA TYR A 3 -30.07 19.68 7.14
C TYR A 3 -29.96 19.72 5.62
N CYS A 4 -29.26 20.72 5.09
CA CYS A 4 -28.99 20.80 3.66
C CYS A 4 -27.71 20.02 3.32
N PRO A 5 -27.76 19.00 2.46
CA PRO A 5 -26.58 18.20 2.11
C PRO A 5 -25.53 19.01 1.32
N ARG A 6 -25.92 20.14 0.75
CA ARG A 6 -25.06 20.97 -0.09
C ARG A 6 -24.31 22.06 0.69
N CYS A 7 -24.95 22.72 1.65
CA CYS A 7 -24.33 23.81 2.42
C CYS A 7 -24.12 23.50 3.90
N GLY A 8 -24.65 22.38 4.40
CA GLY A 8 -24.47 21.95 5.79
C GLY A 8 -25.30 22.73 6.82
N ALA A 9 -26.21 23.60 6.39
CA ALA A 9 -27.08 24.34 7.31
C ALA A 9 -28.15 23.41 7.93
N GLU A 10 -28.33 23.51 9.24
CA GLU A 10 -29.35 22.79 10.00
C GLU A 10 -30.65 23.61 10.10
N TYR A 11 -31.78 22.92 9.98
CA TYR A 11 -33.11 23.51 10.01
C TYR A 11 -33.98 22.82 11.06
N ARG A 12 -34.99 23.56 11.52
CA ARG A 12 -36.05 23.02 12.37
C ARG A 12 -37.02 22.17 11.54
N GLU A 13 -37.71 21.24 12.20
CA GLU A 13 -38.74 20.40 11.57
C GLU A 13 -39.83 21.24 10.88
N GLY A 14 -40.31 20.77 9.73
CA GLY A 14 -41.30 21.46 8.90
C GLY A 14 -40.73 22.29 7.74
N PHE A 15 -39.41 22.28 7.54
CA PHE A 15 -38.76 22.80 6.33
C PHE A 15 -38.41 21.64 5.39
N GLU A 16 -38.81 21.74 4.12
CA GLU A 16 -38.58 20.69 3.12
C GLU A 16 -37.48 21.07 2.10
N ILE A 17 -37.20 22.37 1.92
CA ILE A 17 -36.26 22.88 0.90
C ILE A 17 -35.35 23.95 1.53
N CYS A 18 -34.06 23.88 1.22
CA CYS A 18 -33.08 24.89 1.62
C CYS A 18 -33.36 26.23 0.91
N PRO A 19 -33.56 27.35 1.63
CA PRO A 19 -33.80 28.65 1.02
C PRO A 19 -32.58 29.21 0.25
N ASP A 20 -31.37 28.81 0.62
CA ASP A 20 -30.12 29.30 0.00
C ASP A 20 -29.70 28.46 -1.21
N CYS A 21 -29.86 27.13 -1.12
CA CYS A 21 -29.40 26.19 -2.15
C CYS A 21 -30.50 25.66 -3.05
N GLN A 22 -31.78 25.83 -2.67
CA GLN A 22 -32.96 25.23 -3.30
C GLN A 22 -32.96 23.69 -3.37
N GLU A 23 -32.09 23.04 -2.60
CA GLU A 23 -31.99 21.59 -2.51
C GLU A 23 -32.98 21.05 -1.45
N PRO A 24 -33.59 19.88 -1.65
CA PRO A 24 -34.37 19.20 -0.62
C PRO A 24 -33.55 18.99 0.65
N LEU A 25 -34.14 19.30 1.80
CA LEU A 25 -33.52 19.02 3.09
C LEU A 25 -33.66 17.54 3.42
N VAL A 26 -32.64 16.99 4.06
CA VAL A 26 -32.59 15.59 4.48
C VAL A 26 -32.53 15.52 5.99
N ASP A 27 -33.24 14.58 6.60
CA ASP A 27 -33.10 14.31 8.03
C ASP A 27 -31.77 13.58 8.30
N GLU A 28 -31.19 13.80 9.49
CA GLU A 28 -30.05 12.99 9.99
C GLU A 28 -30.31 11.48 9.92
N SER A 29 -31.59 11.05 9.98
CA SER A 29 -32.02 9.65 9.83
C SER A 29 -32.27 9.22 8.38
N ALA A 30 -32.25 10.15 7.43
CA ALA A 30 -32.40 9.90 5.99
C ALA A 30 -31.05 9.88 5.26
N PHE A 31 -29.98 10.37 5.88
CA PHE A 31 -28.65 9.80 5.68
C PHE A 31 -28.65 8.44 6.35
N GLY A 32 -29.21 7.47 5.63
CA GLY A 32 -29.15 6.08 6.01
C GLY A 32 -27.70 5.75 6.34
N ALA A 33 -27.46 5.48 7.62
CA ALA A 33 -26.62 4.40 8.04
C ALA A 33 -27.17 3.05 7.50
N GLU A 34 -27.48 2.98 6.21
CA GLU A 34 -27.01 1.87 5.38
C GLU A 34 -25.50 2.11 5.23
N GLU A 35 -24.79 1.97 6.36
CA GLU A 35 -23.44 1.47 6.27
C GLU A 35 -23.58 0.19 5.45
N LEU A 36 -23.13 0.22 4.20
CA LEU A 36 -22.74 -0.99 3.51
C LEU A 36 -21.70 -1.64 4.41
N SER A 37 -22.15 -2.45 5.37
CA SER A 37 -21.31 -3.42 6.03
C SER A 37 -20.98 -4.42 4.94
N VAL A 38 -19.99 -4.08 4.12
CA VAL A 38 -19.48 -5.00 3.11
C VAL A 38 -19.02 -6.22 3.91
N PRO A 39 -19.59 -7.40 3.67
CA PRO A 39 -19.18 -8.60 4.37
C PRO A 39 -17.68 -8.81 4.17
N MET A 40 -17.00 -9.21 5.24
CA MET A 40 -15.57 -9.51 5.21
C MET A 40 -15.38 -10.98 4.85
N LEU A 41 -14.46 -11.26 3.94
CA LEU A 41 -14.01 -12.61 3.58
C LEU A 41 -12.61 -12.85 4.13
N THR A 42 -12.30 -14.11 4.43
CA THR A 42 -10.93 -14.53 4.75
C THR A 42 -10.25 -15.05 3.49
N CYS A 43 -9.03 -14.58 3.21
CA CYS A 43 -8.27 -15.02 2.05
C CYS A 43 -7.78 -16.46 2.21
N GLU A 44 -8.09 -17.34 1.25
CA GLU A 44 -7.61 -18.73 1.27
C GLU A 44 -6.09 -18.84 1.04
N ASN A 45 -5.46 -17.82 0.46
CA ASN A 45 -4.01 -17.83 0.19
C ASN A 45 -3.18 -17.32 1.38
N CYS A 46 -3.60 -16.24 2.05
CA CYS A 46 -2.81 -15.62 3.12
C CYS A 46 -3.47 -15.64 4.51
N GLY A 47 -4.76 -15.93 4.60
CA GLY A 47 -5.51 -15.99 5.85
C GLY A 47 -5.98 -14.64 6.41
N GLU A 48 -5.69 -13.52 5.74
CA GLU A 48 -6.11 -12.18 6.18
C GLU A 48 -7.54 -11.87 5.75
N GLU A 49 -8.22 -11.00 6.52
CA GLU A 49 -9.58 -10.55 6.24
C GLU A 49 -9.59 -9.35 5.27
N TYR A 50 -10.50 -9.35 4.30
CA TYR A 50 -10.67 -8.27 3.33
C TYR A 50 -12.13 -8.15 2.86
N PRO A 51 -12.54 -7.00 2.30
CA PRO A 51 -13.93 -6.80 1.83
C PRO A 51 -14.33 -7.79 0.71
N GLU A 52 -15.54 -8.31 0.74
CA GLU A 52 -16.07 -9.25 -0.29
C GLU A 52 -16.11 -8.65 -1.70
N ASP A 53 -16.27 -7.33 -1.82
CA ASP A 53 -16.34 -6.63 -3.09
C ASP A 53 -14.96 -6.38 -3.73
N ALA A 54 -13.87 -6.74 -3.05
CA ALA A 54 -12.53 -6.64 -3.62
C ALA A 54 -12.29 -7.72 -4.69
N GLU A 55 -11.79 -7.30 -5.85
CA GLU A 55 -11.42 -8.19 -6.96
C GLU A 55 -10.17 -9.04 -6.65
N TYR A 56 -9.38 -8.61 -5.67
CA TYR A 56 -8.20 -9.32 -5.21
C TYR A 56 -7.96 -9.06 -3.72
N CYS A 57 -7.20 -9.94 -3.08
CA CYS A 57 -6.76 -9.77 -1.71
C CYS A 57 -5.66 -8.70 -1.64
N PRO A 58 -5.86 -7.55 -0.96
CA PRO A 58 -4.87 -6.47 -0.89
C PRO A 58 -3.60 -6.86 -0.13
N HIS A 59 -3.67 -7.92 0.70
CA HIS A 59 -2.54 -8.34 1.53
C HIS A 59 -1.56 -9.25 0.80
N CYS A 60 -2.00 -10.03 -0.20
CA CYS A 60 -1.14 -11.00 -0.90
C CYS A 60 -1.23 -10.96 -2.43
N GLY A 61 -2.23 -10.27 -2.98
CA GLY A 61 -2.49 -10.17 -4.41
C GLY A 61 -3.22 -11.37 -5.02
N ALA A 62 -3.73 -12.33 -4.26
CA ALA A 62 -4.54 -13.41 -4.84
C ALA A 62 -5.86 -12.87 -5.42
N LEU A 63 -6.24 -13.26 -6.63
CA LEU A 63 -7.54 -12.91 -7.21
C LEU A 63 -8.68 -13.53 -6.38
N SER A 64 -9.78 -12.80 -6.22
CA SER A 64 -10.95 -13.31 -5.49
C SER A 64 -11.70 -14.35 -6.31
N PHE A 65 -12.47 -15.22 -5.65
CA PHE A 65 -13.27 -16.25 -6.33
C PHE A 65 -14.34 -15.68 -7.27
N ASN A 66 -14.72 -14.41 -7.06
CA ASN A 66 -15.74 -13.72 -7.82
C ASN A 66 -15.14 -12.78 -8.89
N ALA A 67 -13.82 -12.68 -9.00
CA ALA A 67 -13.17 -11.85 -10.00
C ALA A 67 -13.45 -12.39 -11.41
N GLU A 68 -13.65 -11.49 -12.37
CA GLU A 68 -13.66 -11.87 -13.78
C GLU A 68 -12.29 -12.41 -14.19
N GLU A 69 -12.24 -13.35 -15.15
CA GLU A 69 -10.98 -13.91 -15.61
C GLU A 69 -10.13 -12.83 -16.30
N ASP A 70 -9.01 -12.49 -15.67
CA ASP A 70 -8.00 -11.59 -16.24
C ASP A 70 -6.84 -12.36 -16.89
N TRP A 71 -6.13 -11.68 -17.78
CA TRP A 71 -5.01 -12.27 -18.53
C TRP A 71 -3.68 -11.77 -18.01
N CYS A 72 -2.70 -12.68 -17.94
CA CYS A 72 -1.36 -12.32 -17.49
C CYS A 72 -0.73 -11.27 -18.41
N ILE A 73 -0.25 -10.18 -17.81
CA ILE A 73 0.35 -9.03 -18.51
C ILE A 73 1.57 -9.38 -19.37
N VAL A 74 2.26 -10.47 -19.07
CA VAL A 74 3.53 -10.84 -19.71
C VAL A 74 3.33 -11.42 -21.11
N HIS A 75 2.34 -12.27 -21.29
CA HIS A 75 2.15 -13.04 -22.54
C HIS A 75 0.71 -13.02 -23.08
N GLY A 76 -0.29 -12.62 -22.27
CA GLY A 76 -1.66 -12.36 -22.72
C GLY A 76 -2.50 -13.60 -23.10
N ASP A 77 -1.93 -14.80 -23.02
CA ASP A 77 -2.55 -16.07 -23.42
C ASP A 77 -2.73 -17.07 -22.27
N ARG A 78 -2.37 -16.71 -21.03
CA ARG A 78 -2.72 -17.49 -19.83
C ARG A 78 -3.47 -16.63 -18.83
N VAL A 79 -4.40 -17.25 -18.15
CA VAL A 79 -5.20 -16.65 -17.09
C VAL A 79 -4.30 -16.24 -15.93
N ALA A 80 -4.52 -15.05 -15.40
CA ALA A 80 -3.87 -14.58 -14.20
C ALA A 80 -4.46 -15.30 -12.97
N GLU A 81 -3.61 -15.59 -11.99
CA GLU A 81 -4.04 -16.20 -10.72
C GLU A 81 -3.95 -15.20 -9.56
N SER A 82 -3.28 -14.07 -9.80
CA SER A 82 -2.94 -13.08 -8.81
C SER A 82 -2.56 -11.76 -9.49
N VAL A 83 -2.55 -10.67 -8.74
CA VAL A 83 -2.07 -9.36 -9.14
C VAL A 83 -0.79 -9.00 -8.38
N CYS A 84 0.05 -8.16 -8.97
CA CYS A 84 1.16 -7.54 -8.26
C CYS A 84 0.62 -6.66 -7.12
N ILE A 85 1.12 -6.79 -5.90
CA ILE A 85 0.68 -5.93 -4.79
C ILE A 85 1.10 -4.45 -4.96
N ILE A 86 2.05 -4.16 -5.85
CA ILE A 86 2.57 -2.79 -6.08
C ILE A 86 1.73 -2.08 -7.14
N CYS A 87 1.62 -2.66 -8.34
CA CYS A 87 0.98 -2.02 -9.49
C CYS A 87 -0.35 -2.65 -9.90
N HIS A 88 -0.80 -3.69 -9.20
CA HIS A 88 -2.01 -4.47 -9.49
C HIS A 88 -2.03 -5.16 -10.86
N ALA A 89 -0.87 -5.27 -11.53
CA ALA A 89 -0.77 -5.96 -12.80
C ALA A 89 -1.11 -7.48 -12.65
N PRO A 90 -2.04 -8.02 -13.45
CA PRO A 90 -2.41 -9.43 -13.39
C PRO A 90 -1.30 -10.34 -13.89
N VAL A 91 -0.98 -11.39 -13.12
CA VAL A 91 0.11 -12.33 -13.37
C VAL A 91 -0.30 -13.78 -13.12
N CYS A 92 0.15 -14.68 -14.01
CA CYS A 92 -0.03 -16.13 -13.84
C CYS A 92 0.94 -16.70 -12.81
N SER A 93 0.71 -17.94 -12.38
CA SER A 93 1.56 -18.65 -11.41
C SER A 93 3.03 -18.79 -11.82
N GLU A 94 3.34 -18.80 -13.12
CA GLU A 94 4.71 -18.89 -13.63
C GLU A 94 5.42 -17.52 -13.68
N CYS A 95 4.67 -16.43 -13.84
CA CYS A 95 5.24 -15.09 -13.97
C CYS A 95 5.34 -14.34 -12.64
N ARG A 96 4.60 -14.78 -11.61
CA ARG A 96 4.67 -14.16 -10.29
C ARG A 96 5.96 -14.52 -9.54
N THR A 97 6.48 -13.56 -8.81
CA THR A 97 7.47 -13.80 -7.74
C THR A 97 6.77 -13.66 -6.40
N LEU A 98 7.01 -14.61 -5.49
CA LEU A 98 6.48 -14.56 -4.13
C LEU A 98 7.52 -13.99 -3.16
N VAL A 99 7.28 -12.80 -2.64
CA VAL A 99 8.13 -12.15 -1.62
C VAL A 99 7.33 -12.03 -0.33
N GLY A 100 7.73 -12.81 0.68
CA GLY A 100 7.01 -12.83 1.97
C GLY A 100 5.54 -13.26 1.86
N GLY A 101 5.21 -14.14 0.90
CA GLY A 101 3.84 -14.58 0.64
C GLY A 101 3.01 -13.62 -0.22
N ARG A 102 3.59 -12.50 -0.65
CA ARG A 102 2.94 -11.53 -1.54
C ARG A 102 3.38 -11.69 -2.98
N THR A 103 2.46 -11.44 -3.90
CA THR A 103 2.67 -11.56 -5.34
C THR A 103 3.28 -10.28 -5.90
N LEU A 104 4.40 -10.41 -6.62
CA LEU A 104 5.01 -9.35 -7.42
C LEU A 104 5.08 -9.77 -8.89
N CYS A 105 4.87 -8.82 -9.81
CA CYS A 105 5.09 -9.03 -11.23
C CYS A 105 6.61 -9.05 -11.55
N PRO A 106 6.99 -9.44 -12.78
CA PRO A 106 8.40 -9.43 -13.19
C PRO A 106 9.10 -8.08 -13.09
N GLU A 107 8.38 -6.95 -13.23
CA GLU A 107 8.98 -5.62 -13.11
C GLU A 107 9.30 -5.25 -11.65
N HIS A 108 8.58 -5.85 -10.70
CA HIS A 108 8.76 -5.60 -9.27
C HIS A 108 9.38 -6.79 -8.52
N SER A 109 9.90 -7.81 -9.21
CA SER A 109 10.32 -9.07 -8.58
C SER A 109 11.45 -8.92 -7.55
N ASP A 110 12.27 -7.87 -7.69
CA ASP A 110 13.43 -7.61 -6.84
C ASP A 110 13.14 -6.58 -5.72
N VAL A 111 11.90 -6.10 -5.61
CA VAL A 111 11.53 -5.11 -4.60
C VAL A 111 11.51 -5.76 -3.22
N GLU A 112 12.32 -5.23 -2.31
CA GLU A 112 12.30 -5.67 -0.91
C GLU A 112 11.04 -5.14 -0.22
N LEU A 113 10.26 -6.05 0.39
CA LEU A 113 9.06 -5.74 1.15
C LEU A 113 9.28 -5.90 2.66
N MET A 114 8.69 -5.02 3.45
CA MET A 114 8.61 -5.12 4.90
C MET A 114 7.18 -4.78 5.35
N GLN A 115 6.39 -5.81 5.66
CA GLN A 115 4.94 -5.62 5.88
C GLN A 115 4.35 -4.84 4.70
N ASP A 116 3.56 -3.79 4.92
CA ASP A 116 2.91 -3.01 3.86
C ASP A 116 3.80 -1.87 3.31
N TRP A 117 5.12 -2.05 3.41
CA TRP A 117 6.12 -1.10 2.94
C TRP A 117 7.05 -1.71 1.89
N ALA A 118 7.38 -0.95 0.85
CA ALA A 118 8.30 -1.31 -0.23
C ALA A 118 9.55 -0.43 -0.22
N MET A 119 10.73 -1.04 -0.41
CA MET A 119 12.01 -0.32 -0.42
C MET A 119 12.23 0.37 -1.77
N VAL A 120 12.38 1.69 -1.75
CA VAL A 120 12.65 2.51 -2.95
C VAL A 120 14.11 2.90 -3.11
N LEU A 121 14.87 2.99 -2.00
CA LEU A 121 16.28 3.39 -2.05
C LEU A 121 17.11 2.62 -1.02
N LYS A 122 18.29 2.16 -1.45
CA LYS A 122 19.32 1.56 -0.59
C LYS A 122 20.62 2.34 -0.76
N THR A 123 21.13 2.93 0.31
CA THR A 123 22.34 3.78 0.26
C THR A 123 23.13 3.73 1.56
N TYR A 124 24.44 3.97 1.51
CA TYR A 124 25.26 4.18 2.69
C TYR A 124 25.35 5.66 3.10
N ASP A 125 24.90 6.55 2.22
CA ASP A 125 24.92 8.00 2.46
C ASP A 125 23.66 8.45 3.21
N ALA A 126 23.85 8.93 4.42
CA ALA A 126 22.79 9.49 5.25
C ALA A 126 22.18 10.77 4.66
N MET A 127 22.95 11.60 3.96
CA MET A 127 22.39 12.78 3.29
C MET A 127 21.46 12.36 2.16
N LYS A 128 21.88 11.40 1.34
CA LYS A 128 21.05 10.84 0.26
C LYS A 128 19.76 10.20 0.79
N ALA A 129 19.83 9.40 1.86
CA ALA A 129 18.66 8.79 2.46
C ALA A 129 17.68 9.82 3.06
N ASN A 130 18.19 10.80 3.82
CA ASN A 130 17.35 11.85 4.42
C ASN A 130 16.78 12.80 3.37
N GLY A 131 17.54 13.11 2.32
CA GLY A 131 17.06 13.91 1.20
C GLY A 131 15.92 13.22 0.44
N ALA A 132 16.09 11.93 0.13
CA ALA A 132 15.04 11.14 -0.51
C ALA A 132 13.77 11.11 0.34
N LYS A 133 13.91 10.83 1.65
CA LYS A 133 12.78 10.88 2.59
C LYS A 133 12.09 12.25 2.58
N ALA A 134 12.84 13.33 2.77
CA ALA A 134 12.27 14.67 2.84
C ALA A 134 11.53 15.05 1.55
N ARG A 135 12.07 14.64 0.40
CA ARG A 135 11.44 14.87 -0.91
C ARG A 135 10.13 14.11 -1.05
N LEU A 136 10.11 12.83 -0.67
CA LEU A 136 8.89 12.01 -0.70
C LEU A 136 7.80 12.59 0.23
N GLU A 137 8.17 13.00 1.44
CA GLU A 137 7.24 13.60 2.39
C GLU A 137 6.69 14.96 1.93
N GLU A 138 7.49 15.76 1.19
CA GLU A 138 7.04 17.01 0.57
C GLU A 138 5.95 16.79 -0.49
N GLU A 139 6.04 15.70 -1.24
CA GLU A 139 5.03 15.26 -2.22
C GLU A 139 3.88 14.47 -1.55
N GLY A 140 3.87 14.37 -0.22
CA GLY A 140 2.81 13.70 0.53
C GLY A 140 2.90 12.17 0.54
N ILE A 141 4.07 11.60 0.23
CA ILE A 141 4.35 10.16 0.35
C ILE A 141 5.06 9.89 1.68
N PRO A 142 4.43 9.14 2.62
CA PRO A 142 5.10 8.75 3.85
C PRO A 142 6.36 7.93 3.57
N ALA A 143 7.47 8.27 4.23
CA ALA A 143 8.74 7.56 4.05
C ALA A 143 9.44 7.24 5.38
N GLN A 144 9.99 6.02 5.48
CA GLN A 144 10.73 5.55 6.64
C GLN A 144 12.14 5.10 6.27
N ILE A 145 13.12 5.43 7.12
CA ILE A 145 14.51 5.02 6.95
C ILE A 145 14.84 3.97 8.00
N TYR A 146 15.23 2.77 7.57
CA TYR A 146 15.70 1.71 8.46
C TYR A 146 17.21 1.52 8.35
N LYS A 147 17.87 1.38 9.51
CA LYS A 147 19.25 0.91 9.63
C LYS A 147 19.24 -0.57 9.96
N LEU A 148 19.80 -1.41 9.07
CA LEU A 148 19.83 -2.87 9.27
C LEU A 148 20.48 -3.29 10.61
N GLY A 149 21.34 -2.45 11.20
CA GLY A 149 21.95 -2.68 12.51
C GLY A 149 21.01 -2.55 13.72
N GLU A 150 19.88 -1.86 13.59
CA GLU A 150 18.93 -1.64 14.69
C GLU A 150 17.91 -2.78 14.84
N LEU A 151 17.68 -3.58 13.77
CA LEU A 151 16.90 -4.83 13.85
C LEU A 151 17.63 -5.94 14.62
N PHE A 152 18.97 -5.87 14.74
CA PHE A 152 19.76 -6.87 15.45
C PHE A 152 19.63 -6.80 16.98
N LEU A 153 19.27 -5.65 17.56
CA LEU A 153 19.16 -5.53 19.02
C LEU A 153 17.99 -6.34 19.59
N PHE A 154 16.91 -6.50 18.82
CA PHE A 154 15.72 -7.25 19.25
C PHE A 154 15.86 -8.78 19.12
N ALA A 155 16.86 -9.26 18.36
CA ALA A 155 17.10 -10.69 18.19
C ALA A 155 18.07 -11.29 19.24
N MET A 156 18.58 -10.47 20.18
CA MET A 156 19.63 -10.89 21.12
C MET A 156 19.15 -11.61 22.39
N ASP A 157 17.84 -11.77 22.60
CA ASP A 157 17.34 -12.56 23.74
C ASP A 157 17.46 -14.09 23.49
N GLY A 158 18.06 -14.52 22.36
CA GLY A 158 17.96 -15.90 21.89
C GLY A 158 19.16 -16.59 21.25
N MET A 159 20.39 -16.04 21.19
CA MET A 159 21.51 -16.79 20.56
C MET A 159 22.87 -16.73 21.29
N ARG A 160 23.30 -17.93 21.72
CA ARG A 160 24.53 -18.27 22.43
C ARG A 160 25.75 -18.58 21.53
N ASN A 161 25.70 -18.30 20.22
CA ASN A 161 26.75 -18.69 19.28
C ASN A 161 27.32 -17.51 18.46
N GLY A 162 28.06 -16.63 19.14
CA GLY A 162 29.46 -16.35 18.77
C GLY A 162 29.84 -15.78 17.40
N ILE A 163 28.95 -15.14 16.63
CA ILE A 163 29.37 -14.28 15.50
C ILE A 163 28.64 -12.94 15.64
N ALA A 164 29.35 -11.93 16.15
CA ALA A 164 28.85 -10.57 16.14
C ALA A 164 28.74 -10.08 14.69
N PRO A 165 27.62 -9.48 14.27
CA PRO A 165 27.54 -8.79 12.99
C PRO A 165 28.59 -7.68 12.96
N LEU A 166 29.12 -7.44 11.76
CA LEU A 166 30.08 -6.38 11.45
C LEU A 166 29.65 -5.04 12.10
N GLY A 167 30.64 -4.30 12.62
CA GLY A 167 30.45 -3.22 13.60
C GLY A 167 29.48 -2.09 13.21
N PRO A 168 29.14 -1.23 14.18
CA PRO A 168 28.21 -0.11 13.97
C PRO A 168 28.72 0.81 12.85
N GLY A 169 28.07 0.77 11.69
CA GLY A 169 28.38 1.63 10.53
C GLY A 169 28.45 0.93 9.17
N THR A 170 28.37 -0.39 9.07
CA THR A 170 28.49 -1.11 7.78
C THR A 170 27.17 -1.55 7.16
N ALA A 171 26.03 -1.20 7.78
CA ALA A 171 24.71 -1.51 7.26
C ALA A 171 24.22 -0.36 6.37
N PRO A 172 23.74 -0.63 5.14
CA PRO A 172 23.12 0.39 4.32
C PRO A 172 21.82 0.87 4.98
N LEU A 173 21.51 2.15 4.76
CA LEU A 173 20.22 2.74 4.99
C LEU A 173 19.27 2.28 3.89
N LYS A 174 18.05 1.95 4.28
CA LYS A 174 16.97 1.58 3.36
C LYS A 174 15.81 2.54 3.57
N VAL A 175 15.35 3.18 2.50
CA VAL A 175 14.18 4.05 2.49
C VAL A 175 12.99 3.25 1.97
N PHE A 176 11.92 3.24 2.76
CA PHE A 176 10.69 2.53 2.50
C PHE A 176 9.53 3.50 2.37
N VAL A 177 8.56 3.15 1.52
CA VAL A 177 7.27 3.84 1.34
C VAL A 177 6.13 2.82 1.39
N PRO A 178 4.87 3.23 1.60
CA PRO A 178 3.72 2.35 1.43
C PRO A 178 3.73 1.67 0.06
N VAL A 179 3.40 0.37 0.02
CA VAL A 179 3.47 -0.46 -1.20
C VAL A 179 2.67 0.15 -2.36
N ASP A 180 1.50 0.70 -2.07
CA ASP A 180 0.58 1.35 -3.02
C ASP A 180 1.11 2.67 -3.59
N ARG A 181 2.18 3.23 -3.00
CA ARG A 181 2.84 4.47 -3.43
C ARG A 181 4.24 4.22 -4.01
N TYR A 182 4.62 2.96 -4.23
CA TYR A 182 5.97 2.61 -4.67
C TYR A 182 6.33 3.22 -6.04
N ASP A 183 5.50 3.02 -7.06
CA ASP A 183 5.82 3.49 -8.42
C ASP A 183 5.95 5.01 -8.48
N GLU A 184 5.01 5.73 -7.86
CA GLU A 184 5.05 7.19 -7.73
C GLU A 184 6.32 7.66 -6.99
N ALA A 185 6.70 6.97 -5.91
CA ALA A 185 7.92 7.29 -5.17
C ALA A 185 9.18 7.07 -6.01
N VAL A 186 9.23 6.01 -6.82
CA VAL A 186 10.35 5.75 -7.73
C VAL A 186 10.47 6.87 -8.77
N GLU A 187 9.36 7.27 -9.39
CA GLU A 187 9.33 8.37 -10.37
C GLU A 187 9.88 9.68 -9.77
N ILE A 188 9.42 10.07 -8.59
CA ILE A 188 9.89 11.28 -7.89
C ILE A 188 11.40 11.23 -7.63
N LEU A 189 11.92 10.07 -7.22
CA LEU A 189 13.35 9.92 -6.91
C LEU A 189 14.23 9.81 -8.15
N ILE A 190 13.69 9.35 -9.29
CA ILE A 190 14.38 9.39 -10.59
C ILE A 190 14.50 10.84 -11.06
N ASP A 191 13.40 11.60 -11.03
CA ASP A 191 13.35 13.00 -11.50
C ASP A 191 14.29 13.94 -10.73
N THR A 192 14.68 13.53 -9.52
CA THR A 192 15.54 14.30 -8.63
C THR A 192 16.95 13.71 -8.47
N ASP A 193 17.35 12.80 -9.36
CA ASP A 193 18.67 12.15 -9.42
C ASP A 193 19.05 11.34 -8.15
N PHE A 194 18.10 10.98 -7.28
CA PHE A 194 18.38 10.13 -6.12
C PHE A 194 18.61 8.66 -6.51
N LEU A 195 18.05 8.20 -7.63
CA LEU A 195 18.22 6.81 -8.09
C LEU A 195 19.28 6.63 -9.17
N LEU A 196 19.84 7.72 -9.69
CA LEU A 196 21.02 7.63 -10.55
C LEU A 196 22.26 7.35 -9.68
N ALA A 197 23.01 6.32 -10.05
CA ALA A 197 24.24 5.94 -9.37
C ALA A 197 25.40 6.86 -9.77
N GLU A 198 26.30 7.14 -8.82
CA GLU A 198 27.73 7.33 -9.08
C GLU A 198 28.41 5.95 -9.20
#